data_AF-A0AAX3KEV6-F1
#
_entry.id   AF-A0AAX3KEV6-F1
#
_cell.length_a   1.000
_cell.length_b   1.000
_cell.length_c   1.000
_cell.angle_alpha   90.00
_cell.angle_beta   90.00
_cell.angle_gamma   90.00
#
_symmetry.space_group_name_H-M   'P 1'
#
loop_
_entity.id
_entity.type
_entity.pdbx_description
1 polymer ?
#
loop_
_entity_poly.entity_id
_entity_poly.type
_entity_poly.pdbx_seq_one_letter_code
_entity_poly.pdbx_strand_id
1 'polypeptide(L)'
;MALAHNLGFPHIGGDRELRARHWQVQIDAGIELLPVGETGQCGQLPGTDDQPFALNWEPLFKEVEHANALGHAIKPVVIGPLTYLWQGQARNADFDKLELLDRLLPLYDQALNRLAALGAEWVQIDEPILAHDLPQDWKNAFERVYNILQRAPLKKLIATYAGGLDGNLGLAANLPVDGLHIDLVQAPAQYQAILDRLPAYKVLSLGLVDGRDGAPCESDNALGLLQDAHERLGARLWLAPACSLAHGTVEVAVRKCREVAALAASLEQYRVAA
;
A
#
# COMPACT_ATOMS: atom_id res chain seq x y z
N MET A 1 16.23 -12.32 4.82
CA MET A 1 16.10 -10.90 4.48
C MET A 1 14.65 -10.48 4.54
N ALA A 2 14.35 -9.55 5.45
CA ALA A 2 13.12 -8.78 5.38
C ALA A 2 13.23 -7.78 4.23
N LEU A 3 12.17 -7.62 3.45
CA LEU A 3 12.19 -6.75 2.27
C LEU A 3 11.90 -5.30 2.68
N ALA A 4 12.74 -4.36 2.26
CA ALA A 4 12.49 -2.92 2.45
C ALA A 4 11.68 -2.35 1.27
N HIS A 5 10.52 -1.76 1.54
CA HIS A 5 9.72 -1.08 0.52
C HIS A 5 9.16 0.25 1.00
N ASN A 6 8.53 0.97 0.07
CA ASN A 6 7.80 2.19 0.36
C ASN A 6 6.32 2.06 -0.11
N LEU A 7 5.45 2.89 0.43
CA LEU A 7 4.02 2.96 0.10
C LEU A 7 3.72 4.01 -0.97
N GLY A 8 4.58 5.02 -1.09
CA GLY A 8 4.42 6.11 -2.05
C GLY A 8 5.51 7.15 -1.84
N PHE A 9 5.80 7.95 -2.86
CA PHE A 9 6.93 8.89 -2.85
C PHE A 9 6.51 10.24 -3.44
N PRO A 10 7.07 11.38 -2.98
CA PRO A 10 6.73 12.69 -3.51
C PRO A 10 6.79 12.75 -5.03
N HIS A 11 5.70 13.22 -5.62
CA HIS A 11 5.55 13.38 -7.05
C HIS A 11 5.67 14.87 -7.41
N ILE A 12 6.65 15.22 -8.25
CA ILE A 12 6.87 16.60 -8.69
C ILE A 12 6.65 16.65 -10.20
N GLY A 13 5.39 16.83 -10.62
CA GLY A 13 5.02 17.01 -12.03
C GLY A 13 5.25 15.78 -12.92
N GLY A 14 4.94 15.91 -14.22
CA GLY A 14 5.00 14.80 -15.19
C GLY A 14 6.35 14.56 -15.85
N ASP A 15 7.45 15.06 -15.27
CA ASP A 15 8.79 14.93 -15.85
C ASP A 15 9.34 13.51 -15.66
N ARG A 16 9.58 12.82 -16.78
CA ARG A 16 10.08 11.44 -16.78
C ARG A 16 11.48 11.32 -16.22
N GLU A 17 12.38 12.26 -16.51
CA GLU A 17 13.75 12.20 -16.02
C GLU A 17 13.80 12.44 -14.51
N LEU A 18 13.00 13.39 -14.02
CA LEU A 18 12.88 13.63 -12.59
C LEU A 18 12.31 12.40 -11.87
N ARG A 19 11.32 11.74 -12.47
CA ARG A 19 10.74 10.49 -11.91
C ARG A 19 11.77 9.36 -11.87
N ALA A 20 12.58 9.19 -12.91
CA ALA A 20 13.67 8.21 -12.91
C ALA A 20 14.70 8.50 -11.80
N ARG A 21 15.06 9.77 -11.59
CA ARG A 21 15.93 10.16 -10.47
C ARG A 21 15.30 9.84 -9.11
N HIS A 22 13.98 10.03 -8.95
CA HIS A 22 13.28 9.67 -7.72
C HIS A 22 13.29 8.16 -7.43
N TRP A 23 13.23 7.31 -8.45
CA TRP A 23 13.42 5.86 -8.27
C TRP A 23 14.86 5.54 -7.88
N GLN A 24 15.84 6.15 -8.56
CA GLN A 24 17.25 5.92 -8.27
C GLN A 24 17.61 6.30 -6.82
N VAL A 25 17.18 7.46 -6.31
CA VAL A 25 17.48 7.85 -4.92
C VAL A 25 16.83 6.94 -3.88
N GLN A 26 15.72 6.27 -4.21
CA GLN A 26 15.12 5.26 -3.34
C GLN A 26 15.92 3.96 -3.35
N ILE A 27 16.39 3.52 -4.53
CA ILE A 27 17.29 2.36 -4.65
C ILE A 27 18.59 2.62 -3.89
N ASP A 28 19.19 3.81 -4.07
CA ASP A 28 20.42 4.21 -3.37
C ASP A 28 20.20 4.32 -1.84
N ALA A 29 18.96 4.53 -1.40
CA ALA A 29 18.58 4.50 0.01
C ALA A 29 18.34 3.08 0.55
N GLY A 30 18.39 2.05 -0.30
CA GLY A 30 18.21 0.64 0.08
C GLY A 30 16.79 0.11 -0.06
N ILE A 31 15.92 0.78 -0.82
CA ILE A 31 14.57 0.28 -1.12
C ILE A 31 14.63 -0.75 -2.25
N GLU A 32 14.03 -1.92 -2.02
CA GLU A 32 14.06 -3.06 -2.93
C GLU A 32 12.82 -3.13 -3.84
N LEU A 33 11.67 -2.63 -3.37
CA LEU A 33 10.43 -2.61 -4.14
C LEU A 33 9.86 -1.18 -4.20
N LEU A 34 9.91 -0.60 -5.40
CA LEU A 34 9.62 0.81 -5.62
C LEU A 34 8.13 1.07 -5.89
N PRO A 35 7.50 2.05 -5.21
CA PRO A 35 6.17 2.48 -5.57
C PRO A 35 6.18 3.24 -6.91
N VAL A 36 5.22 2.92 -7.77
CA VAL A 36 4.99 3.60 -9.06
C VAL A 36 3.57 4.16 -9.09
N GLY A 37 3.41 5.37 -9.62
CA GLY A 37 2.18 6.16 -9.46
C GLY A 37 2.09 6.92 -8.15
N GLU A 38 0.89 7.45 -7.92
CA GLU A 38 0.49 8.22 -6.74
C GLU A 38 -0.85 7.68 -6.24
N THR A 39 -1.06 7.73 -4.93
CA THR A 39 -2.38 7.58 -4.34
C THR A 39 -3.28 8.70 -4.83
N GLY A 40 -4.23 8.38 -5.71
CA GLY A 40 -5.07 9.38 -6.38
C GLY A 40 -5.89 10.22 -5.39
N GLN A 41 -6.00 11.52 -5.70
CA GLN A 41 -7.03 12.37 -5.12
C GLN A 41 -8.41 11.79 -5.46
N CYS A 42 -9.25 11.58 -4.46
CA CYS A 42 -10.62 11.17 -4.73
C CYS A 42 -11.39 12.35 -5.33
N GLY A 43 -11.96 12.12 -6.52
CA GLY A 43 -12.71 13.12 -7.28
C GLY A 43 -14.21 13.10 -6.98
N GLN A 44 -14.96 13.87 -7.76
CA GLN A 44 -16.41 13.82 -7.75
C GLN A 44 -16.90 12.48 -8.30
N LEU A 45 -17.79 11.81 -7.57
CA LEU A 45 -18.40 10.56 -8.03
C LEU A 45 -19.43 10.83 -9.13
N PRO A 46 -19.71 9.83 -10.00
CA PRO A 46 -20.82 9.90 -10.94
C PRO A 46 -22.11 10.35 -10.24
N GLY A 47 -22.74 11.40 -10.76
CA GLY A 47 -23.97 11.95 -10.20
C GLY A 47 -25.25 11.38 -10.79
N THR A 48 -25.13 10.56 -11.84
CA THR A 48 -26.21 9.84 -12.52
C THR A 48 -25.69 8.50 -13.04
N ASP A 49 -26.60 7.58 -13.34
CA ASP A 49 -26.27 6.23 -13.81
C ASP A 49 -25.50 6.21 -15.14
N ASP A 50 -25.71 7.21 -15.99
CA ASP A 50 -25.05 7.31 -17.30
C ASP A 50 -23.68 8.00 -17.26
N GLN A 51 -23.33 8.68 -16.15
CA GLN A 51 -22.06 9.39 -16.07
C GLN A 51 -20.90 8.40 -15.84
N PRO A 52 -19.85 8.38 -16.68
CA PRO A 52 -18.71 7.49 -16.47
C PRO A 52 -17.87 7.92 -15.27
N PHE A 53 -17.16 6.96 -14.66
CA PHE A 53 -16.15 7.27 -13.65
C PHE A 53 -14.99 8.05 -14.26
N ALA A 54 -14.49 9.03 -13.54
CA ALA A 54 -13.30 9.79 -13.90
C ALA A 54 -12.01 9.10 -13.41
N LEU A 55 -11.87 7.79 -13.63
CA LEU A 55 -10.65 7.04 -13.31
C LEU A 55 -9.70 7.10 -14.51
N ASN A 56 -8.63 7.89 -14.40
CA ASN A 56 -7.59 7.96 -15.43
C ASN A 56 -6.29 7.31 -14.96
N TRP A 57 -6.05 6.07 -15.40
CA TRP A 57 -4.85 5.31 -15.06
C TRP A 57 -3.79 5.31 -16.19
N GLU A 58 -4.02 6.03 -17.29
CA GLU A 58 -3.04 6.15 -18.38
C GLU A 58 -1.67 6.68 -17.92
N PRO A 59 -1.58 7.70 -17.02
CA PRO A 59 -0.29 8.12 -16.48
C PRO A 59 0.42 7.00 -15.73
N LEU A 60 -0.31 6.22 -14.93
CA LEU A 60 0.23 5.09 -14.18
C LEU A 60 0.81 4.03 -15.12
N PHE A 61 0.07 3.63 -16.17
CA PHE A 61 0.56 2.64 -17.14
C PHE A 61 1.86 3.09 -17.81
N LYS A 62 1.95 4.38 -18.20
CA LYS A 62 3.17 4.95 -18.80
C LYS A 62 4.34 4.98 -17.82
N GLU A 63 4.10 5.24 -16.54
CA GLU A 63 5.15 5.17 -15.52
C GLU A 63 5.63 3.73 -15.30
N VAL A 64 4.72 2.76 -15.28
CA VAL A 64 5.04 1.33 -15.16
C VAL A 64 5.89 0.86 -16.33
N GLU A 65 5.49 1.19 -17.56
CA GLU A 65 6.30 0.92 -18.77
C GLU A 65 7.70 1.53 -18.65
N HIS A 66 7.79 2.78 -18.19
CA HIS A 66 9.05 3.48 -18.04
C HIS A 66 9.95 2.82 -16.98
N ALA A 67 9.42 2.50 -15.81
CA ALA A 67 10.20 1.88 -14.74
C ALA A 67 10.63 0.45 -15.10
N ASN A 68 9.78 -0.31 -15.80
CA ASN A 68 10.13 -1.63 -16.32
C ASN A 68 11.23 -1.55 -17.39
N ALA A 69 11.21 -0.54 -18.25
CA ALA A 69 12.27 -0.31 -19.23
C ALA A 69 13.63 0.01 -18.58
N LEU A 70 13.62 0.55 -17.35
CA LEU A 70 14.82 0.77 -16.53
C LEU A 70 15.24 -0.47 -15.71
N GLY A 71 14.48 -1.56 -15.76
CA GLY A 71 14.78 -2.81 -15.06
C GLY A 71 14.53 -2.75 -13.55
N HIS A 72 13.71 -1.83 -13.08
CA HIS A 72 13.41 -1.67 -11.66
C HIS A 72 12.37 -2.69 -11.17
N ALA A 73 12.56 -3.21 -9.96
CA ALA A 73 11.51 -3.94 -9.26
C ALA A 73 10.47 -2.95 -8.72
N ILE A 74 9.25 -3.01 -9.26
CA ILE A 74 8.21 -2.03 -8.99
C ILE A 74 6.93 -2.64 -8.44
N LYS A 75 6.15 -1.77 -7.81
CA LYS A 75 4.81 -2.03 -7.32
C LYS A 75 3.96 -0.79 -7.64
N PRO A 76 3.07 -0.84 -8.65
CA PRO A 76 2.09 0.21 -8.90
C PRO A 76 1.22 0.43 -7.67
N VAL A 77 0.91 1.68 -7.38
CA VAL A 77 0.08 2.09 -6.24
C VAL A 77 -1.22 2.67 -6.78
N VAL A 78 -2.35 2.16 -6.29
CA VAL A 78 -3.68 2.65 -6.62
C VAL A 78 -4.51 2.79 -5.35
N ILE A 79 -5.41 3.77 -5.33
CA ILE A 79 -6.46 3.82 -4.32
C ILE A 79 -7.37 2.60 -4.48
N GLY A 80 -7.84 2.03 -3.38
CA GLY A 80 -8.77 0.91 -3.41
C GLY A 80 -10.18 1.33 -3.79
N PRO A 81 -10.97 0.44 -4.43
CA PRO A 81 -12.31 0.77 -4.91
C PRO A 81 -13.25 1.19 -3.78
N LEU A 82 -13.13 0.61 -2.58
CA LEU A 82 -14.02 0.96 -1.46
C LEU A 82 -13.61 2.28 -0.85
N THR A 83 -12.32 2.51 -0.63
CA THR A 83 -11.80 3.82 -0.21
C THR A 83 -12.18 4.91 -1.21
N TYR A 84 -12.05 4.65 -2.51
CA TYR A 84 -12.43 5.59 -3.55
C TYR A 84 -13.92 5.98 -3.43
N LEU A 85 -14.82 5.01 -3.31
CA LEU A 85 -16.24 5.30 -3.11
C LEU A 85 -16.51 6.01 -1.79
N TRP A 86 -15.91 5.55 -0.69
CA TRP A 86 -16.10 6.13 0.65
C TRP A 86 -15.74 7.61 0.69
N GLN A 87 -14.55 7.96 0.16
CA GLN A 87 -14.03 9.33 0.16
C GLN A 87 -14.64 10.22 -0.93
N GLY A 88 -15.23 9.62 -1.96
CA GLY A 88 -15.76 10.35 -3.11
C GLY A 88 -16.91 11.27 -2.76
N GLN A 89 -16.95 12.44 -3.39
CA GLN A 89 -18.02 13.41 -3.18
C GLN A 89 -19.25 13.01 -3.99
N ALA A 90 -20.33 12.62 -3.31
CA ALA A 90 -21.63 12.39 -3.93
C ALA A 90 -22.36 13.73 -4.13
N ARG A 91 -23.20 13.83 -5.17
CA ARG A 91 -23.99 15.06 -5.41
C ARG A 91 -25.11 15.24 -4.39
N ASN A 92 -25.69 14.13 -3.92
CA ASN A 92 -26.74 14.09 -2.92
C ASN A 92 -26.22 13.40 -1.66
N ALA A 93 -26.52 13.94 -0.48
CA ALA A 93 -26.05 13.38 0.79
C ALA A 93 -26.64 12.00 1.09
N ASP A 94 -27.86 11.72 0.60
CA ASP A 94 -28.58 10.45 0.81
C ASP A 94 -28.23 9.36 -0.22
N PHE A 95 -27.28 9.62 -1.13
CA PHE A 95 -26.90 8.67 -2.16
C PHE A 95 -26.02 7.55 -1.57
N ASP A 96 -26.46 6.29 -1.70
CA ASP A 96 -25.65 5.15 -1.29
C ASP A 96 -24.51 4.92 -2.30
N LYS A 97 -23.30 5.33 -1.88
CA LYS A 97 -22.09 5.21 -2.71
C LYS A 97 -21.73 3.75 -3.02
N LEU A 98 -22.19 2.77 -2.23
CA LEU A 98 -21.92 1.36 -2.50
C LEU A 98 -22.65 0.85 -3.76
N GLU A 99 -23.76 1.46 -4.16
CA GLU A 99 -24.49 1.09 -5.39
C GLU A 99 -23.62 1.27 -6.65
N LEU A 100 -22.65 2.18 -6.59
CA LEU A 100 -21.69 2.42 -7.68
C LEU A 100 -20.64 1.31 -7.85
N LEU A 101 -20.51 0.41 -6.88
CA LEU A 101 -19.45 -0.59 -6.83
C LEU A 101 -19.49 -1.56 -8.02
N ASP A 102 -20.68 -1.96 -8.47
CA ASP A 102 -20.84 -2.90 -9.59
C ASP A 102 -20.36 -2.31 -10.92
N ARG A 103 -20.46 -0.98 -11.07
CA ARG A 103 -19.94 -0.25 -12.24
C ARG A 103 -18.44 0.04 -12.11
N LEU A 104 -17.94 0.16 -10.88
CA LEU A 104 -16.54 0.47 -10.58
C LEU A 104 -15.63 -0.76 -10.78
N LEU A 105 -16.07 -1.92 -10.31
CA LEU A 105 -15.25 -3.14 -10.28
C LEU A 105 -14.72 -3.60 -11.64
N PRO A 106 -15.50 -3.57 -12.74
CA PRO A 106 -14.98 -3.92 -14.06
C PRO A 106 -13.82 -3.04 -14.51
N LEU A 107 -13.79 -1.77 -14.09
CA LEU A 107 -12.69 -0.84 -14.42
C LEU A 107 -11.41 -1.23 -13.67
N TYR A 108 -11.53 -1.57 -12.40
CA TYR A 108 -10.40 -2.08 -11.60
C TYR A 108 -9.89 -3.40 -12.16
N ASP A 109 -10.77 -4.35 -12.49
CA ASP A 109 -10.37 -5.64 -13.06
C ASP A 109 -9.59 -5.46 -14.37
N GLN A 110 -10.11 -4.66 -15.31
CA GLN A 110 -9.41 -4.35 -16.56
C GLN A 110 -8.04 -3.72 -16.32
N ALA A 111 -7.98 -2.76 -15.38
CA ALA A 111 -6.76 -2.03 -15.12
C ALA A 111 -5.71 -2.88 -14.41
N LEU A 112 -6.10 -3.74 -13.48
CA LEU A 112 -5.21 -4.72 -12.83
C LEU A 112 -4.67 -5.74 -13.83
N ASN A 113 -5.52 -6.26 -14.73
CA ASN A 113 -5.07 -7.14 -15.81
C ASN A 113 -4.07 -6.44 -16.74
N ARG A 114 -4.27 -5.15 -17.02
CA ARG A 114 -3.32 -4.36 -17.80
C ARG A 114 -1.99 -4.15 -17.06
N LEU A 115 -1.99 -3.87 -15.76
CA LEU A 115 -0.75 -3.80 -14.96
C LEU A 115 0.03 -5.13 -15.02
N ALA A 116 -0.66 -6.26 -14.89
CA ALA A 116 -0.03 -7.57 -15.03
C ALA A 116 0.56 -7.78 -16.43
N ALA A 117 -0.17 -7.40 -17.48
CA ALA A 117 0.31 -7.48 -18.87
C ALA A 117 1.54 -6.60 -19.15
N LEU A 118 1.68 -5.50 -18.42
CA LEU A 118 2.88 -4.65 -18.46
C LEU A 118 4.07 -5.23 -17.69
N GLY A 119 3.89 -6.35 -16.98
CA GLY A 119 4.93 -7.06 -16.23
C GLY A 119 5.00 -6.70 -14.74
N ALA A 120 3.99 -6.01 -14.19
CA ALA A 120 3.96 -5.75 -12.75
C ALA A 120 3.65 -7.05 -11.98
N GLU A 121 4.55 -7.47 -11.09
CA GLU A 121 4.34 -8.65 -10.22
C GLU A 121 3.42 -8.33 -9.03
N TRP A 122 3.57 -7.15 -8.45
CA TRP A 122 2.80 -6.68 -7.30
C TRP A 122 2.01 -5.43 -7.64
N VAL A 123 0.86 -5.25 -7.02
CA VAL A 123 0.14 -3.97 -6.93
C VAL A 123 -0.15 -3.67 -5.46
N GLN A 124 0.01 -2.41 -5.07
CA GLN A 124 -0.48 -1.89 -3.81
C GLN A 124 -1.85 -1.27 -4.03
N ILE A 125 -2.82 -1.69 -3.23
CA ILE A 125 -4.18 -1.15 -3.23
C ILE A 125 -4.42 -0.52 -1.87
N ASP A 126 -4.56 0.80 -1.86
CA ASP A 126 -4.66 1.58 -0.63
C ASP A 126 -6.11 1.61 -0.15
N GLU A 127 -6.36 0.90 0.95
CA GLU A 127 -7.66 0.85 1.64
C GLU A 127 -7.58 1.38 3.08
N PRO A 128 -7.19 2.65 3.30
CA PRO A 128 -7.13 3.23 4.64
C PRO A 128 -8.48 3.27 5.35
N ILE A 129 -9.61 3.14 4.63
CA ILE A 129 -10.92 3.05 5.29
C ILE A 129 -11.05 1.83 6.21
N LEU A 130 -10.20 0.80 6.05
CA LEU A 130 -10.16 -0.34 6.94
C LEU A 130 -9.78 0.03 8.37
N ALA A 131 -9.11 1.15 8.58
CA ALA A 131 -8.78 1.70 9.90
C ALA A 131 -9.93 2.50 10.55
N HIS A 132 -11.08 2.63 9.87
CA HIS A 132 -12.26 3.31 10.39
C HIS A 132 -13.31 2.30 10.87
N ASP A 133 -14.26 2.75 11.70
CA ASP A 133 -15.45 1.95 12.01
C ASP A 133 -16.38 1.93 10.79
N LEU A 134 -16.49 0.76 10.17
CA LEU A 134 -17.23 0.57 8.92
C LEU A 134 -18.61 -0.05 9.20
N PRO A 135 -19.68 0.40 8.52
CA PRO A 135 -20.96 -0.31 8.54
C PRO A 135 -20.83 -1.73 7.99
N GLN A 136 -21.73 -2.63 8.39
CA GLN A 136 -21.66 -4.05 8.00
C GLN A 136 -21.69 -4.25 6.48
N ASP A 137 -22.47 -3.45 5.75
CA ASP A 137 -22.55 -3.56 4.29
C ASP A 137 -21.22 -3.26 3.61
N TRP A 138 -20.44 -2.32 4.15
CA TRP A 138 -19.08 -2.03 3.66
C TRP A 138 -18.11 -3.17 3.99
N LYS A 139 -18.21 -3.76 5.18
CA LYS A 139 -17.40 -4.95 5.55
C LYS A 139 -17.69 -6.13 4.61
N ASN A 140 -18.96 -6.38 4.31
CA ASN A 140 -19.37 -7.41 3.36
C ASN A 140 -18.87 -7.10 1.94
N ALA A 141 -18.87 -5.81 1.55
CA ALA A 141 -18.37 -5.39 0.26
C ALA A 141 -16.87 -5.68 0.09
N PHE A 142 -16.04 -5.54 1.13
CA PHE A 142 -14.61 -5.88 1.10
C PHE A 142 -14.38 -7.31 0.64
N GLU A 143 -15.06 -8.29 1.24
CA GLU A 143 -14.92 -9.69 0.84
C GLU A 143 -15.30 -9.89 -0.63
N ARG A 144 -16.43 -9.32 -1.06
CA ARG A 144 -16.91 -9.43 -2.45
C ARG A 144 -15.91 -8.84 -3.45
N VAL A 145 -15.43 -7.63 -3.18
CA VAL A 145 -14.49 -6.88 -4.02
C VAL A 145 -13.22 -7.67 -4.21
N TYR A 146 -12.57 -8.09 -3.12
CA TYR A 146 -11.28 -8.76 -3.23
C TYR A 146 -11.41 -10.19 -3.73
N ASN A 147 -12.56 -10.85 -3.55
CA ASN A 147 -12.84 -12.11 -4.22
C ASN A 147 -12.88 -12.01 -5.76
N ILE A 148 -13.27 -10.85 -6.30
CA ILE A 148 -13.25 -10.58 -7.74
C ILE A 148 -11.84 -10.18 -8.16
N LEU A 149 -11.25 -9.17 -7.49
CA LEU A 149 -9.95 -8.61 -7.87
C LEU A 149 -8.80 -9.61 -7.75
N GLN A 150 -8.90 -10.64 -6.91
CA GLN A 150 -7.87 -11.69 -6.81
C GLN A 150 -7.59 -12.38 -8.15
N ARG A 151 -8.55 -12.39 -9.10
CA ARG A 151 -8.44 -13.07 -10.40
C ARG A 151 -7.38 -12.49 -11.32
N ALA A 152 -7.07 -11.19 -11.20
CA ALA A 152 -6.03 -10.57 -12.01
C ALA A 152 -4.66 -11.21 -11.72
N PRO A 153 -3.81 -11.53 -12.71
CA PRO A 153 -2.61 -12.36 -12.52
C PRO A 153 -1.39 -11.56 -12.00
N LEU A 154 -1.58 -10.83 -10.91
CA LEU A 154 -0.55 -10.13 -10.14
C LEU A 154 -0.87 -10.22 -8.64
N LYS A 155 0.14 -10.08 -7.79
CA LYS A 155 -0.01 -10.14 -6.33
C LYS A 155 -0.54 -8.82 -5.78
N LYS A 156 -1.39 -8.87 -4.76
CA LYS A 156 -2.03 -7.69 -4.15
C LYS A 156 -1.51 -7.48 -2.74
N LEU A 157 -1.01 -6.28 -2.48
CA LEU A 157 -0.73 -5.77 -1.15
C LEU A 157 -1.84 -4.78 -0.78
N ILE A 158 -2.63 -5.08 0.24
CA ILE A 158 -3.56 -4.11 0.81
C ILE A 158 -2.80 -3.23 1.79
N ALA A 159 -2.84 -1.91 1.58
CA ALA A 159 -2.25 -0.97 2.51
C ALA A 159 -3.33 -0.21 3.29
N THR A 160 -3.27 -0.33 4.62
CA THR A 160 -4.03 0.50 5.55
C THR A 160 -3.08 1.34 6.38
N TYR A 161 -3.46 2.58 6.65
CA TYR A 161 -2.64 3.54 7.38
C TYR A 161 -3.49 4.61 8.04
N ALA A 162 -2.87 5.42 8.90
CA ALA A 162 -3.53 6.44 9.71
C ALA A 162 -4.47 5.89 10.79
N GLY A 163 -4.21 4.68 11.28
CA GLY A 163 -4.96 4.05 12.37
C GLY A 163 -4.79 2.53 12.44
N GLY A 164 -5.36 1.96 13.50
CA GLY A 164 -5.41 0.51 13.71
C GLY A 164 -6.60 -0.13 13.00
N LEU A 165 -6.48 -1.43 12.70
CA LEU A 165 -7.58 -2.17 12.07
C LEU A 165 -8.76 -2.46 13.02
N ASP A 166 -8.53 -2.45 14.33
CA ASP A 166 -9.54 -2.68 15.38
C ASP A 166 -10.52 -3.82 15.05
N GLY A 167 -11.82 -3.51 14.98
CA GLY A 167 -12.88 -4.47 14.66
C GLY A 167 -12.81 -5.07 13.25
N ASN A 168 -12.01 -4.48 12.35
CA ASN A 168 -11.81 -4.94 10.98
C ASN A 168 -10.55 -5.79 10.81
N LEU A 169 -9.77 -6.04 11.88
CA LEU A 169 -8.53 -6.82 11.79
C LEU A 169 -8.77 -8.22 11.21
N GLY A 170 -9.82 -8.90 11.69
CA GLY A 170 -10.20 -10.22 11.18
C GLY A 170 -10.59 -10.20 9.70
N LEU A 171 -11.29 -9.14 9.25
CA LEU A 171 -11.64 -8.94 7.84
C LEU A 171 -10.37 -8.76 7.00
N ALA A 172 -9.53 -7.77 7.34
CA ALA A 172 -8.32 -7.44 6.58
C ALA A 172 -7.33 -8.62 6.51
N ALA A 173 -7.15 -9.35 7.61
CA ALA A 173 -6.27 -10.52 7.65
C ALA A 173 -6.75 -11.64 6.71
N ASN A 174 -8.06 -11.80 6.51
CA ASN A 174 -8.65 -12.89 5.73
C ASN A 174 -8.98 -12.53 4.27
N LEU A 175 -8.83 -11.27 3.86
CA LEU A 175 -9.03 -10.91 2.45
C LEU A 175 -8.14 -11.78 1.53
N PRO A 176 -8.64 -12.25 0.38
CA PRO A 176 -7.92 -13.13 -0.55
C PRO A 176 -6.87 -12.33 -1.37
N VAL A 177 -5.86 -11.83 -0.66
CA VAL A 177 -4.75 -11.03 -1.17
C VAL A 177 -3.43 -11.62 -0.68
N ASP A 178 -2.34 -11.23 -1.32
CA ASP A 178 -1.00 -11.80 -1.10
C ASP A 178 -0.24 -11.11 0.03
N GLY A 179 -0.61 -9.87 0.36
CA GLY A 179 0.01 -9.11 1.44
C GLY A 179 -0.94 -8.14 2.14
N LEU A 180 -0.61 -7.80 3.38
CA LEU A 180 -1.25 -6.75 4.16
C LEU A 180 -0.16 -5.83 4.75
N HIS A 181 -0.34 -4.53 4.62
CA HIS A 181 0.45 -3.52 5.31
C HIS A 181 -0.36 -2.92 6.46
N ILE A 182 0.28 -2.75 7.63
CA ILE A 182 -0.32 -2.15 8.82
C ILE A 182 0.54 -1.02 9.39
N ASP A 183 -0.14 -0.04 9.99
CA ASP A 183 0.48 1.12 10.63
C ASP A 183 0.79 0.82 12.11
N LEU A 184 2.05 0.55 12.40
CA LEU A 184 2.54 0.34 13.76
C LEU A 184 3.05 1.62 14.43
N VAL A 185 3.06 2.76 13.72
CA VAL A 185 3.36 4.07 14.32
C VAL A 185 2.14 4.57 15.08
N GLN A 186 0.97 4.55 14.44
CA GLN A 186 -0.28 5.02 15.05
C GLN A 186 -0.96 3.95 15.90
N ALA A 187 -0.80 2.66 15.55
CA ALA A 187 -1.45 1.56 16.26
C ALA A 187 -0.50 0.38 16.51
N PRO A 188 0.57 0.57 17.32
CA PRO A 188 1.54 -0.49 17.63
C PRO A 188 0.91 -1.71 18.31
N ALA A 189 -0.17 -1.52 19.08
CA ALA A 189 -0.83 -2.60 19.83
C ALA A 189 -1.45 -3.69 18.93
N GLN A 190 -1.68 -3.42 17.64
CA GLN A 190 -2.26 -4.41 16.72
C GLN A 190 -1.28 -5.50 16.28
N TYR A 191 0.01 -5.33 16.56
CA TYR A 191 1.09 -6.21 16.10
C TYR A 191 0.87 -7.69 16.45
N GLN A 192 0.67 -8.00 17.74
CA GLN A 192 0.49 -9.40 18.16
C GLN A 192 -0.80 -10.00 17.58
N ALA A 193 -1.90 -9.23 17.64
CA ALA A 193 -3.19 -9.67 17.17
C ALA A 193 -3.21 -9.96 15.65
N ILE A 194 -2.43 -9.22 14.84
CA ILE A 194 -2.35 -9.50 13.42
C ILE A 194 -1.55 -10.78 13.15
N LEU A 195 -0.44 -11.00 13.85
CA LEU A 195 0.42 -12.17 13.60
C LEU A 195 -0.28 -13.48 13.93
N ASP A 196 -1.16 -13.48 14.92
CA ASP A 196 -1.93 -14.66 15.32
C ASP A 196 -3.06 -15.00 14.33
N ARG A 197 -3.50 -14.03 13.53
CA ARG A 197 -4.61 -14.17 12.57
C ARG A 197 -4.16 -14.21 11.11
N LEU A 198 -2.92 -13.83 10.82
CA LEU A 198 -2.42 -13.73 9.47
C LEU A 198 -2.23 -15.13 8.85
N PRO A 199 -2.81 -15.40 7.67
CA PRO A 199 -2.55 -16.65 6.95
C PRO A 199 -1.05 -16.86 6.67
N ALA A 200 -0.60 -18.12 6.77
CA ALA A 200 0.82 -18.47 6.66
C ALA A 200 1.47 -18.16 5.30
N TYR A 201 0.67 -18.00 4.24
CA TYR A 201 1.18 -17.63 2.90
C TYR A 201 1.33 -16.10 2.74
N LYS A 202 0.63 -15.31 3.55
CA LYS A 202 0.48 -13.87 3.35
C LYS A 202 1.74 -13.12 3.83
N VAL A 203 2.16 -12.15 3.03
CA VAL A 203 3.18 -11.16 3.37
C VAL A 203 2.61 -10.17 4.39
N LEU A 204 3.39 -9.84 5.41
CA LEU A 204 3.06 -8.76 6.34
C LEU A 204 4.06 -7.63 6.20
N SER A 205 3.58 -6.47 5.81
CA SER A 205 4.34 -5.24 5.80
C SER A 205 4.09 -4.43 7.07
N LEU A 206 5.16 -4.11 7.78
CA LEU A 206 5.14 -3.37 9.03
C LEU A 206 5.54 -1.92 8.78
N GLY A 207 4.58 -1.01 9.01
CA GLY A 207 4.78 0.43 8.99
C GLY A 207 5.39 0.93 10.28
N LEU A 208 6.72 1.03 10.33
CA LEU A 208 7.48 1.33 11.56
C LEU A 208 8.08 2.73 11.58
N VAL A 209 8.18 3.36 10.41
CA VAL A 209 8.79 4.67 10.26
C VAL A 209 7.71 5.70 9.98
N ASP A 210 7.61 6.74 10.81
CA ASP A 210 6.64 7.82 10.58
C ASP A 210 6.97 8.53 9.26
N GLY A 211 6.01 8.52 8.33
CA GLY A 211 6.12 9.16 7.01
C GLY A 211 5.63 10.61 6.97
N ARG A 212 5.02 11.11 8.05
CA ARG A 212 4.49 12.47 8.19
C ARG A 212 5.41 13.36 9.01
N ASP A 213 5.97 12.83 10.09
CA ASP A 213 6.91 13.56 10.94
C ASP A 213 8.33 13.53 10.34
N GLY A 214 9.02 14.66 10.40
CA GLY A 214 10.44 14.78 10.07
C GLY A 214 11.37 14.23 11.16
N ALA A 215 10.88 13.92 12.36
CA ALA A 215 11.71 13.37 13.43
C ALA A 215 12.28 11.98 13.05
N PRO A 216 13.54 11.65 13.44
CA PRO A 216 14.09 10.31 13.25
C PRO A 216 13.26 9.25 13.98
N CYS A 217 13.16 8.05 13.39
CA CYS A 217 12.57 6.89 14.08
C CYS A 217 13.41 6.50 15.31
N GLU A 218 12.78 6.47 16.49
CA GLU A 218 13.43 5.95 17.71
C GLU A 218 13.50 4.41 17.62
N SER A 219 14.73 3.88 17.64
CA SER A 219 15.03 2.50 17.27
C SER A 219 15.08 1.51 18.45
N ASP A 220 15.12 2.01 19.69
CA ASP A 220 15.47 1.18 20.85
C ASP A 220 14.44 0.08 21.18
N ASN A 221 13.17 0.29 20.81
CA ASN A 221 12.11 -0.73 20.96
C ASN A 221 11.75 -1.46 19.66
N ALA A 222 12.26 -1.00 18.51
CA ALA A 222 11.91 -1.58 17.20
C ALA A 222 12.63 -2.91 16.97
N LEU A 223 13.86 -3.07 17.46
CA LEU A 223 14.68 -4.25 17.16
C LEU A 223 14.10 -5.55 17.73
N GLY A 224 13.61 -5.53 18.97
CA GLY A 224 13.00 -6.71 19.59
C GLY A 224 11.72 -7.16 18.87
N LEU A 225 10.88 -6.20 18.48
CA LEU A 225 9.69 -6.47 17.66
C LEU A 225 10.08 -7.04 16.29
N LEU A 226 11.09 -6.47 15.65
CA LEU A 226 11.58 -6.92 14.34
C LEU A 226 12.14 -8.34 14.40
N GLN A 227 12.87 -8.70 15.45
CA GLN A 227 13.41 -10.05 15.66
C GLN A 227 12.27 -11.07 15.79
N ASP A 228 11.30 -10.81 16.68
CA ASP A 228 10.10 -11.64 16.84
C ASP A 228 9.32 -11.78 15.52
N ALA A 229 9.12 -10.67 14.80
CA ALA A 229 8.44 -10.68 13.50
C ALA A 229 9.21 -11.53 12.48
N HIS A 230 10.53 -11.41 12.46
CA HIS A 230 11.38 -12.13 11.51
C HIS A 230 11.39 -13.63 11.78
N GLU A 231 11.46 -14.05 13.04
CA GLU A 231 11.36 -15.46 13.43
C GLU A 231 10.05 -16.09 12.97
N ARG A 232 8.94 -15.34 13.07
CA ARG A 232 7.60 -15.83 12.69
C ARG A 232 7.31 -15.79 11.19
N LEU A 233 7.84 -14.79 10.48
CA LEU A 233 7.47 -14.50 9.09
C LEU A 233 8.57 -14.83 8.06
N GLY A 234 9.84 -14.78 8.46
CA GLY A 234 10.98 -14.95 7.57
C GLY A 234 10.93 -14.00 6.37
N ALA A 235 10.95 -14.55 5.15
CA ALA A 235 10.86 -13.79 3.90
C ALA A 235 9.51 -13.09 3.67
N ARG A 236 8.47 -13.41 4.46
CA ARG A 236 7.16 -12.74 4.42
C ARG A 236 7.13 -11.42 5.19
N LEU A 237 8.20 -11.10 5.94
CA LEU A 237 8.32 -9.83 6.65
C LEU A 237 8.80 -8.73 5.70
N TRP A 238 7.98 -7.72 5.52
CA TRP A 238 8.29 -6.51 4.76
C TRP A 238 8.32 -5.31 5.71
N LEU A 239 9.23 -4.37 5.49
CA LEU A 239 9.37 -3.15 6.28
C LEU A 239 9.08 -1.93 5.41
N ALA A 240 8.35 -0.98 5.96
CA ALA A 240 7.96 0.23 5.25
C ALA A 240 7.79 1.43 6.21
N PRO A 241 7.66 2.65 5.67
CA PRO A 241 7.03 3.73 6.38
C PRO A 241 5.59 3.37 6.75
N ALA A 242 5.01 4.05 7.74
CA ALA A 242 3.62 3.83 8.18
C ALA A 242 2.56 4.33 7.19
N CYS A 243 2.92 5.27 6.31
CA CYS A 243 2.04 5.79 5.27
C CYS A 243 2.86 6.23 4.05
N SER A 244 2.17 6.60 2.97
CA SER A 244 2.82 7.20 1.79
C SER A 244 3.65 8.43 2.16
N LEU A 245 4.90 8.46 1.69
CA LEU A 245 5.83 9.59 1.86
C LEU A 245 5.50 10.77 0.94
N ALA A 246 4.44 10.68 0.12
CA ALA A 246 4.05 11.72 -0.84
C ALA A 246 3.73 13.09 -0.21
N HIS A 247 3.50 13.12 1.11
CA HIS A 247 3.11 14.31 1.86
C HIS A 247 4.31 15.20 2.25
N GLY A 248 5.54 14.69 2.17
CA GLY A 248 6.76 15.38 2.59
C GLY A 248 7.61 15.90 1.41
N THR A 249 8.74 16.52 1.74
CA THR A 249 9.76 16.88 0.73
C THR A 249 10.52 15.64 0.28
N VAL A 250 11.12 15.68 -0.91
CA VAL A 250 11.98 14.59 -1.43
C VAL A 250 13.11 14.25 -0.44
N GLU A 251 13.71 15.26 0.20
CA GLU A 251 14.78 15.06 1.17
C GLU A 251 14.31 14.26 2.40
N VAL A 252 13.16 14.62 2.96
CA VAL A 252 12.56 13.88 4.08
C VAL A 252 12.23 12.46 3.64
N ALA A 253 11.61 12.29 2.46
CA ALA A 253 11.24 10.97 1.95
C ALA A 253 12.47 10.06 1.77
N VAL A 254 13.58 10.56 1.22
CA VAL A 254 14.83 9.80 1.09
C VAL A 254 15.39 9.42 2.47
N ARG A 255 15.36 10.33 3.45
CA ARG A 255 15.79 10.01 4.82
C ARG A 255 14.95 8.87 5.41
N LYS A 256 13.63 8.92 5.25
CA LYS A 256 12.72 7.86 5.72
C LYS A 256 12.96 6.52 5.02
N CYS A 257 13.28 6.52 3.72
CA CYS A 257 13.69 5.31 3.01
C CYS A 257 14.97 4.69 3.62
N ARG A 258 15.96 5.52 3.97
CA ARG A 258 17.19 5.05 4.64
C ARG A 258 16.92 4.49 6.03
N GLU A 259 16.00 5.08 6.79
CA GLU A 259 15.57 4.55 8.10
C GLU A 259 14.99 3.15 7.95
N VAL A 260 14.09 2.93 6.98
CA VAL A 260 13.51 1.60 6.70
C VAL A 260 14.59 0.59 6.28
N ALA A 261 15.48 0.98 5.37
CA ALA A 261 16.56 0.10 4.92
C ALA A 261 17.54 -0.25 6.05
N ALA A 262 17.82 0.69 6.96
CA ALA A 262 18.64 0.43 8.14
C ALA A 262 18.00 -0.58 9.09
N LEU A 263 16.68 -0.53 9.28
CA LEU A 263 15.94 -1.53 10.05
C LEU A 263 15.99 -2.92 9.38
N ALA A 264 15.88 -2.98 8.05
CA ALA A 264 16.01 -4.25 7.33
C ALA A 264 17.43 -4.83 7.44
N ALA A 265 18.45 -3.97 7.37
CA ALA A 265 19.85 -4.37 7.48
C ALA A 265 20.24 -4.83 8.91
N SER A 266 19.67 -4.22 9.96
CA SER A 266 19.97 -4.60 11.34
C SER A 266 19.52 -6.03 11.67
N LEU A 267 18.41 -6.49 11.06
CA LEU A 267 17.95 -7.87 11.14
C LEU A 267 18.96 -8.87 10.55
N GLU A 268 19.59 -8.53 9.43
CA GLU A 268 20.61 -9.41 8.83
C GLU A 268 21.89 -9.48 9.64
N GLN A 269 22.33 -8.35 10.22
CA GLN A 269 23.52 -8.32 11.07
C GLN A 269 23.32 -9.18 12.32
N TYR A 270 22.13 -9.14 12.92
CA TYR A 270 21.79 -10.00 14.05
C TYR A 270 21.86 -11.49 13.68
N ARG A 271 21.36 -11.87 12.50
CA ARG A 271 21.42 -13.26 12.01
C ARG A 271 22.85 -13.78 11.79
N VAL A 272 23.78 -12.91 11.40
CA VAL A 272 25.20 -13.29 11.22
C VAL A 272 25.92 -13.43 12.57
N ALA A 273 25.44 -12.72 13.60
CA ALA A 273 26.03 -12.74 14.93
C ALA A 273 25.48 -13.85 15.86
N ALA A 274 24.28 -14.38 15.59
CA ALA A 274 23.63 -15.47 16.30
C ALA A 274 24.02 -16.84 15.74
#